data_AF-A0A1Y6KDP3-F1
#
_entry.id   AF-A0A1Y6KDP3-F1
#
_cell.length_a   1.000
_cell.length_b   1.000
_cell.length_c   1.000
_cell.angle_alpha   90.00
_cell.angle_beta   90.00
_cell.angle_gamma   90.00
#
_symmetry.space_group_name_H-M   'P 1'
#
loop_
_entity.id
_entity.type
_entity.pdbx_description
1 polymer ?
#
loop_
_entity_poly.entity_id
_entity_poly.type
_entity_poly.pdbx_seq_one_letter_code
_entity_poly.pdbx_strand_id
1 'polypeptide(L)'
;MGAWKQVVRLYRILLSPWEDPTLMALFGSRLTLVANVCALLIVPMMIYTAGIITQQCRGYERPQDAPLYLLPAIVMIVIRRQLFSFCFLLFYIWQMTEMALQARNLGLGIQDCGDRLGEPLQYTLVLLIVSIICLAIYIAYLAVVAVVSVAKFIAWAIKDEE
;
A
#
# COMPACT_ATOMS: atom_id res chain seq x y z
N MET A 1 32.17 -0.21 -33.18
CA MET A 1 30.77 -0.67 -33.30
C MET A 1 30.27 -1.55 -32.14
N GLY A 2 31.14 -2.21 -31.36
CA GLY A 2 30.71 -3.04 -30.21
C GLY A 2 30.21 -2.28 -28.98
N ALA A 3 30.82 -1.13 -28.67
CA ALA A 3 30.48 -0.32 -27.49
C ALA A 3 29.03 0.16 -27.49
N TRP A 4 28.49 0.57 -28.65
CA TRP A 4 27.10 1.03 -28.76
C TRP A 4 26.07 -0.07 -28.46
N LYS A 5 26.35 -1.32 -28.85
CA LYS A 5 25.52 -2.48 -28.51
C LYS A 5 25.53 -2.78 -27.02
N GLN A 6 26.65 -2.56 -26.33
CA GLN A 6 26.75 -2.76 -24.89
C GLN A 6 26.11 -1.63 -24.10
N VAL A 7 26.28 -0.37 -24.52
CA VAL A 7 25.57 0.79 -23.93
C VAL A 7 24.06 0.62 -24.03
N VAL A 8 23.52 0.21 -25.19
CA VAL A 8 22.09 -0.08 -25.33
C VAL A 8 21.64 -1.25 -24.44
N ARG A 9 22.51 -2.25 -24.21
CA ARG A 9 22.22 -3.37 -23.30
C ARG A 9 22.21 -2.92 -21.84
N LEU A 10 23.16 -2.07 -21.44
CA LEU A 10 23.28 -1.54 -20.08
C LEU A 10 22.15 -0.56 -19.79
N TYR A 11 21.82 0.31 -20.74
CA TYR A 11 20.69 1.23 -20.69
C TYR A 11 19.38 0.44 -20.58
N ARG A 12 19.21 -0.62 -21.39
CA ARG A 12 18.07 -1.53 -21.28
C ARG A 12 18.04 -2.29 -19.96
N ILE A 13 19.16 -2.63 -19.32
CA ILE A 13 19.16 -3.28 -18.01
C ILE A 13 18.83 -2.28 -16.89
N LEU A 14 19.37 -1.06 -16.96
CA LEU A 14 19.11 0.04 -16.01
C LEU A 14 17.68 0.58 -16.10
N LEU A 15 17.10 0.66 -17.31
CA LEU A 15 15.71 1.04 -17.54
C LEU A 15 14.74 -0.15 -17.65
N SER A 16 15.18 -1.41 -17.76
CA SER A 16 14.26 -2.57 -17.84
C SER A 16 13.27 -2.71 -16.68
N PRO A 17 13.56 -2.30 -15.42
CA PRO A 17 12.50 -2.33 -14.41
C PRO A 17 11.41 -1.27 -14.64
N TRP A 18 11.60 -0.34 -15.59
CA TRP A 18 10.74 0.81 -15.88
C TRP A 18 10.15 0.81 -17.30
N GLU A 19 10.76 0.12 -18.28
CA GLU A 19 10.41 0.21 -19.70
C GLU A 19 9.48 -0.89 -20.22
N ASP A 20 9.11 -1.91 -19.45
CA ASP A 20 8.09 -2.87 -19.90
C ASP A 20 6.69 -2.24 -19.87
N PRO A 21 6.06 -1.96 -21.04
CA PRO A 21 4.82 -1.18 -21.12
C PRO A 21 3.57 -2.02 -20.88
N THR A 22 3.72 -3.31 -20.55
CA THR A 22 2.59 -4.10 -20.11
C THR A 22 2.41 -3.89 -18.62
N LEU A 23 1.22 -3.46 -18.23
CA LEU A 23 0.70 -3.36 -16.86
C LEU A 23 1.29 -4.39 -15.85
N MET A 24 1.68 -5.60 -16.30
CA MET A 24 2.41 -6.61 -15.52
C MET A 24 3.70 -6.17 -14.82
N ALA A 25 4.44 -5.17 -15.30
CA ALA A 25 5.62 -4.65 -14.58
C ALA A 25 5.24 -3.69 -13.42
N LEU A 26 4.12 -2.96 -13.57
CA LEU A 26 3.47 -2.22 -12.49
C LEU A 26 2.73 -3.14 -11.50
N PHE A 27 2.29 -4.31 -11.96
CA PHE A 27 1.54 -5.29 -11.21
C PHE A 27 2.35 -6.58 -11.04
N GLY A 28 3.35 -6.53 -10.16
CA GLY A 28 4.16 -7.70 -9.80
C GLY A 28 3.26 -8.85 -9.33
N SER A 29 2.97 -9.79 -10.24
CA SER A 29 1.94 -10.85 -10.16
C SER A 29 0.50 -10.39 -10.34
N ARG A 30 -0.25 -11.13 -11.18
CA ARG A 30 -1.72 -10.97 -11.35
C ARG A 30 -2.47 -10.98 -10.01
N LEU A 31 -1.95 -11.67 -9.00
CA LEU A 31 -2.53 -11.74 -7.67
C LEU A 31 -2.40 -10.41 -6.89
N THR A 32 -1.33 -9.64 -7.07
CA THR A 32 -1.24 -8.31 -6.42
C THR A 32 -2.19 -7.33 -7.04
N LEU A 33 -2.39 -7.40 -8.35
CA LEU A 33 -3.40 -6.60 -9.04
C LEU A 33 -4.77 -6.88 -8.45
N VAL A 34 -5.15 -8.16 -8.34
CA VAL A 34 -6.42 -8.58 -7.73
C VAL A 34 -6.51 -8.08 -6.29
N ALA A 35 -5.48 -8.27 -5.47
CA ALA A 35 -5.47 -7.80 -4.08
C ALA A 35 -5.62 -6.27 -3.99
N ASN A 36 -4.92 -5.52 -4.84
CA ASN A 36 -4.98 -4.06 -4.89
C ASN A 36 -6.37 -3.56 -5.32
N VAL A 37 -6.98 -4.19 -6.33
CA VAL A 37 -8.35 -3.89 -6.76
C VAL A 37 -9.35 -4.22 -5.65
N CYS A 38 -9.22 -5.38 -4.99
CA CYS A 38 -10.07 -5.74 -3.85
C CYS A 38 -9.95 -4.72 -2.71
N ALA A 39 -8.73 -4.31 -2.34
CA ALA A 39 -8.54 -3.28 -1.32
C ALA A 39 -9.18 -1.94 -1.72
N LEU A 40 -9.05 -1.51 -2.97
CA LEU A 40 -9.71 -0.30 -3.47
C LEU A 40 -11.24 -0.37 -3.42
N LEU A 41 -11.84 -1.55 -3.54
CA LEU A 41 -13.28 -1.75 -3.37
C LEU A 41 -13.70 -1.80 -1.89
N ILE A 42 -12.84 -2.33 -1.02
CA ILE A 42 -13.10 -2.42 0.42
C ILE A 42 -13.05 -1.05 1.10
N VAL A 43 -12.09 -0.19 0.73
CA VAL A 43 -11.92 1.14 1.34
C VAL A 43 -13.19 1.99 1.36
N PRO A 44 -13.92 2.21 0.25
CA PRO A 44 -15.15 3.01 0.29
C PRO A 44 -16.24 2.37 1.16
N MET A 45 -16.34 1.03 1.19
CA MET A 45 -17.26 0.36 2.12
C MET A 45 -16.86 0.60 3.58
N MET A 46 -15.57 0.58 3.90
CA MET A 46 -15.10 0.91 5.25
C MET A 46 -15.41 2.35 5.63
N ILE A 47 -15.13 3.31 4.74
CA ILE A 47 -15.39 4.73 4.98
C ILE A 47 -16.88 4.95 5.26
N TYR A 48 -17.75 4.34 4.45
CA TYR A 48 -19.19 4.41 4.63
C TYR A 48 -19.64 3.79 5.96
N THR A 49 -19.15 2.59 6.28
CA THR A 49 -19.50 1.87 7.51
C THR A 49 -19.01 2.62 8.75
N ALA A 50 -17.79 3.15 8.72
CA ALA A 50 -17.24 3.99 9.78
C ALA A 50 -18.06 5.29 9.96
N GLY A 51 -18.54 5.89 8.86
CA GLY A 51 -19.46 7.03 8.89
C GLY A 51 -20.74 6.72 9.67
N ILE A 52 -21.41 5.61 9.36
CA ILE A 52 -22.61 5.17 10.08
C ILE A 52 -22.33 4.94 11.56
N ILE A 53 -21.25 4.19 11.88
CA ILE A 53 -20.89 3.89 13.27
C ILE A 53 -20.63 5.18 14.05
N THR A 54 -19.85 6.10 13.49
CA THR A 54 -19.52 7.37 14.16
C THR A 54 -20.73 8.27 14.31
N GLN A 55 -21.61 8.36 13.31
CA GLN A 55 -22.85 9.12 13.40
C GLN A 55 -23.78 8.58 14.50
N GLN A 56 -23.95 7.25 14.57
CA GLN A 56 -24.80 6.61 15.59
C GLN A 56 -24.22 6.74 17.00
N CYS A 57 -22.91 6.63 17.16
CA CYS A 57 -22.26 6.65 18.46
C CYS A 57 -21.96 8.04 19.00
N ARG A 58 -21.63 9.01 18.14
CA ARG A 58 -21.18 10.35 18.54
C ARG A 58 -22.12 11.47 18.10
N GLY A 59 -23.12 11.17 17.25
CA GLY A 59 -24.11 12.14 16.79
C GLY A 59 -23.63 13.08 15.68
N TYR A 60 -22.44 12.87 15.12
CA TYR A 60 -21.91 13.66 14.00
C TYR A 60 -20.99 12.82 13.10
N GLU A 61 -20.87 13.22 11.84
CA GLU A 61 -19.95 12.62 10.87
C GLU A 61 -18.56 13.27 10.93
N ARG A 62 -17.51 12.46 10.75
CA ARG A 62 -16.12 12.92 10.64
C ARG A 62 -15.54 12.60 9.25
N PRO A 63 -15.89 13.36 8.21
CA PRO A 63 -15.38 13.11 6.85
C PRO A 63 -13.86 13.26 6.76
N GLN A 64 -13.24 14.04 7.66
CA GLN A 64 -11.79 14.22 7.76
C GLN A 64 -11.01 12.94 8.09
N ASP A 65 -11.67 11.89 8.57
CA ASP A 65 -11.04 10.61 8.88
C ASP A 65 -10.95 9.70 7.63
N ALA A 66 -11.70 10.00 6.55
CA ALA A 66 -11.73 9.21 5.32
C ALA A 66 -10.34 9.01 4.66
N PRO A 67 -9.43 10.00 4.59
CA PRO A 67 -8.09 9.82 4.05
C PRO A 67 -7.26 8.78 4.81
N LEU A 68 -7.51 8.57 6.11
CA LEU A 68 -6.77 7.62 6.93
C LEU A 68 -7.02 6.18 6.47
N TYR A 69 -8.22 5.89 5.95
CA TYR A 69 -8.57 4.58 5.41
C TYR A 69 -8.01 4.34 3.99
N LEU A 70 -7.76 5.42 3.25
CA LEU A 70 -7.25 5.40 1.88
C LEU A 70 -5.72 5.21 1.84
N LEU A 71 -5.00 5.79 2.81
CA LEU A 71 -3.54 5.83 2.82
C LEU A 71 -2.87 4.43 2.77
N PRO A 72 -3.32 3.41 3.54
CA PRO A 72 -2.74 2.07 3.47
C PRO A 72 -2.93 1.41 2.09
N ALA A 73 -4.06 1.64 1.42
CA ALA A 73 -4.31 1.14 0.07
C ALA A 73 -3.39 1.81 -0.95
N ILE A 74 -3.13 3.11 -0.81
CA ILE A 74 -2.13 3.82 -1.63
C ILE A 74 -0.75 3.21 -1.41
N VAL A 75 -0.34 3.01 -0.14
CA VAL A 75 0.95 2.39 0.20
C VAL A 75 1.07 0.99 -0.41
N MET A 76 0.00 0.21 -0.38
CA MET A 76 -0.05 -1.13 -0.98
C MET A 76 0.19 -1.08 -2.51
N ILE A 77 -0.39 -0.09 -3.19
CA ILE A 77 -0.20 0.15 -4.63
C ILE A 77 1.21 0.64 -4.95
N VAL A 78 1.84 1.40 -4.06
CA VAL A 78 3.20 1.94 -4.25
C VAL A 78 4.27 0.86 -4.07
N ILE A 79 4.19 0.06 -3.00
CA ILE A 79 5.23 -0.93 -2.66
C ILE A 79 5.23 -2.12 -3.64
N ARG A 80 4.07 -2.49 -4.21
CA ARG A 80 3.90 -3.53 -5.25
C ARG A 80 4.50 -4.90 -4.92
N ARG A 81 4.76 -5.18 -3.63
CA ARG A 81 5.30 -6.47 -3.16
C ARG A 81 4.15 -7.38 -2.75
N GLN A 82 4.11 -8.59 -3.33
CA GLN A 82 3.05 -9.58 -3.09
C GLN A 82 2.76 -9.82 -1.60
N LEU A 83 3.79 -10.09 -0.82
CA LEU A 83 3.67 -10.44 0.59
C LEU A 83 3.05 -9.28 1.40
N PHE A 84 3.49 -8.04 1.13
CA PHE A 84 2.91 -6.85 1.76
C PHE A 84 1.46 -6.64 1.32
N SER A 85 1.15 -6.76 0.02
CA SER A 85 -0.23 -6.62 -0.47
C SER A 85 -1.20 -7.61 0.18
N PHE A 86 -0.79 -8.87 0.37
CA PHE A 86 -1.63 -9.85 1.06
C PHE A 86 -1.79 -9.54 2.55
N CYS A 87 -0.72 -9.14 3.24
CA CYS A 87 -0.82 -8.74 4.64
C CYS A 87 -1.78 -7.56 4.82
N PHE A 88 -1.62 -6.49 4.04
CA PHE A 88 -2.53 -5.34 4.10
C PHE A 88 -3.97 -5.71 3.76
N LEU A 89 -4.18 -6.55 2.74
CA LEU A 89 -5.53 -7.03 2.41
C LEU A 89 -6.16 -7.84 3.56
N LEU A 90 -5.40 -8.72 4.22
CA LEU A 90 -5.90 -9.46 5.38
C LEU A 90 -6.29 -8.53 6.53
N PHE A 91 -5.50 -7.49 6.78
CA PHE A 91 -5.86 -6.46 7.75
C PHE A 91 -7.14 -5.69 7.36
N TYR A 92 -7.29 -5.34 6.08
CA TYR A 92 -8.51 -4.71 5.57
C TYR A 92 -9.74 -5.60 5.77
N ILE A 93 -9.63 -6.91 5.47
CA ILE A 93 -10.71 -7.88 5.68
C ILE A 93 -11.04 -8.03 7.16
N TRP A 94 -10.01 -8.16 8.00
CA TRP A 94 -10.18 -8.24 9.46
C TRP A 94 -10.93 -7.01 9.99
N GLN A 95 -10.46 -5.81 9.61
CA GLN A 95 -11.06 -4.56 10.07
C GLN A 95 -12.48 -4.35 9.55
N MET A 96 -12.77 -4.75 8.31
CA MET A 96 -14.14 -4.78 7.78
C MET A 96 -15.04 -5.71 8.59
N THR A 97 -14.52 -6.86 9.02
CA THR A 97 -15.29 -7.84 9.79
C THR A 97 -15.68 -7.26 11.15
N GLU A 98 -14.73 -6.63 11.85
CA GLU A 98 -14.99 -5.94 13.12
C GLU A 98 -16.01 -4.80 12.95
N MET A 99 -15.84 -3.95 11.94
CA MET A 99 -16.79 -2.86 11.67
C MET A 99 -18.18 -3.38 11.28
N ALA A 100 -18.27 -4.49 10.54
CA ALA A 100 -19.55 -5.11 10.20
C ALA A 100 -20.26 -5.68 11.44
N LEU A 101 -19.52 -6.30 12.37
CA LEU A 101 -20.06 -6.76 13.65
C LEU A 101 -20.56 -5.58 14.50
N GLN A 102 -19.80 -4.49 14.56
CA GLN A 102 -20.19 -3.29 15.28
C GLN A 102 -21.43 -2.63 14.66
N ALA A 103 -21.47 -2.49 13.33
CA ALA A 103 -22.62 -1.95 12.61
C ALA A 103 -23.88 -2.81 12.82
N ARG A 104 -23.74 -4.14 12.83
CA ARG A 104 -24.83 -5.07 13.15
C ARG A 104 -25.35 -4.86 14.57
N ASN A 105 -24.47 -4.75 15.56
CA ASN A 105 -24.85 -4.55 16.95
C ASN A 105 -25.62 -3.23 17.14
N LEU A 106 -25.15 -2.16 16.49
CA LEU A 106 -25.86 -0.88 16.46
C LEU A 106 -27.24 -0.99 15.81
N GLY A 107 -27.37 -1.74 14.70
CA GLY A 107 -28.65 -2.02 14.06
C GLY A 107 -29.63 -2.82 14.92
N LEU A 108 -29.13 -3.61 15.88
CA LEU A 108 -29.93 -4.34 16.88
C LEU A 108 -30.23 -3.50 18.14
N GLY A 109 -29.79 -2.24 18.19
CA GLY A 109 -29.96 -1.34 19.33
C GLY A 109 -28.98 -1.58 20.49
N ILE A 110 -27.96 -2.43 20.28
CA ILE A 110 -26.88 -2.63 21.25
C ILE A 110 -25.86 -1.52 21.01
N GLN A 111 -25.90 -0.47 21.84
CA GLN A 111 -24.95 0.65 21.79
C GLN A 111 -23.58 0.22 22.34
N ASP A 112 -22.83 -0.54 21.55
CA ASP A 112 -21.43 -0.88 21.84
C ASP A 112 -20.52 0.03 20.99
N CYS A 113 -20.30 1.24 21.50
CA CYS A 113 -19.61 2.32 20.79
C CYS A 113 -18.08 2.28 20.89
N GLY A 114 -17.53 1.08 21.07
CA GLY A 114 -16.09 0.83 21.15
C GLY A 114 -15.59 0.39 22.53
N ASP A 115 -16.49 0.18 23.50
CA ASP A 115 -16.10 -0.25 24.84
C ASP A 115 -15.58 -1.70 24.88
N ARG A 116 -16.14 -2.59 24.04
CA ARG A 116 -15.67 -3.98 23.92
C ARG A 116 -14.87 -4.27 22.66
N LEU A 117 -15.24 -3.62 21.56
CA LEU A 117 -14.70 -3.90 20.22
C LEU A 117 -13.65 -2.87 19.77
N GLY A 118 -13.31 -1.89 20.61
CA GLY A 118 -12.38 -0.81 20.29
C GLY A 118 -12.97 0.24 19.33
N GLU A 119 -12.39 1.43 19.30
CA GLU A 119 -12.81 2.43 18.31
C GLU A 119 -12.29 2.05 16.93
N PRO A 120 -13.11 2.09 15.86
CA PRO A 120 -12.69 1.76 14.50
C PRO A 120 -11.51 2.63 14.03
N LEU A 121 -11.35 3.82 14.60
CA LEU A 121 -10.21 4.70 14.36
C LEU A 121 -8.89 4.11 14.87
N GLN A 122 -8.88 3.42 16.03
CA GLN A 122 -7.65 2.88 16.64
C GLN A 122 -7.00 1.83 15.74
N TYR A 123 -7.78 0.89 15.20
CA TYR A 123 -7.28 -0.12 14.27
C TYR A 123 -6.72 0.50 12.98
N THR A 124 -7.40 1.53 12.49
CA THR A 124 -6.94 2.30 11.31
C THR A 124 -5.61 3.00 11.58
N LEU A 125 -5.43 3.52 12.79
CA LEU A 125 -4.21 4.22 13.21
C LEU A 125 -3.02 3.27 13.30
N VAL A 126 -3.22 2.06 13.83
CA VAL A 126 -2.20 1.00 13.81
C VAL A 126 -1.83 0.63 12.38
N LEU A 127 -2.83 0.40 11.52
CA LEU A 127 -2.61 0.10 10.10
C LEU A 127 -1.81 1.20 9.40
N LEU A 128 -2.12 2.46 9.70
CA LEU A 128 -1.45 3.64 9.15
C LEU A 128 0.01 3.73 9.61
N ILE A 129 0.29 3.54 10.90
CA ILE A 129 1.66 3.53 11.43
C ILE A 129 2.47 2.43 10.75
N VAL A 130 1.93 1.21 10.67
CA VAL A 130 2.60 0.08 10.00
C VAL A 130 2.85 0.41 8.52
N SER A 131 1.86 0.99 7.83
CA SER A 131 1.99 1.42 6.42
C SER A 131 3.11 2.44 6.21
N ILE A 132 3.19 3.45 7.07
CA ILE A 132 4.22 4.49 7.00
C ILE A 132 5.60 3.88 7.25
N ILE A 133 5.74 3.00 8.24
CA ILE A 133 7.00 2.31 8.53
C ILE A 133 7.42 1.47 7.32
N CYS A 134 6.50 0.69 6.73
CA CYS A 134 6.78 -0.09 5.53
C CYS A 134 7.21 0.78 4.34
N LEU A 135 6.54 1.92 4.14
CA LEU A 135 6.88 2.87 3.08
C LEU A 135 8.27 3.47 3.30
N ALA A 136 8.60 3.87 4.53
CA ALA A 136 9.91 4.43 4.87
C ALA A 136 11.05 3.42 4.63
N ILE A 137 10.86 2.17 5.05
CA ILE A 137 11.82 1.07 4.80
C ILE A 137 11.98 0.84 3.29
N TYR A 138 10.88 0.84 2.54
CA TYR A 138 10.91 0.66 1.10
C TYR A 138 11.68 1.78 0.38
N ILE A 139 11.45 3.04 0.76
CA ILE A 139 12.18 4.20 0.23
C ILE A 139 13.67 4.10 0.56
N ALA A 140 14.02 3.74 1.80
CA ALA A 140 15.41 3.55 2.21
C ALA A 140 16.11 2.46 1.39
N TYR A 141 15.43 1.33 1.16
CA TYR A 141 15.94 0.26 0.29
C TYR A 141 16.17 0.74 -1.14
N LEU A 142 15.21 1.46 -1.73
CA LEU A 142 15.36 2.02 -3.08
C LEU A 142 16.53 3.00 -3.18
N ALA A 143 16.73 3.85 -2.18
CA ALA A 143 17.85 4.77 -2.13
C ALA A 143 19.19 4.03 -2.12
N VAL A 144 19.32 2.98 -1.32
CA VAL A 144 20.54 2.14 -1.28
C VAL A 144 20.80 1.47 -2.63
N VAL A 145 19.77 0.90 -3.25
CA VAL A 145 19.91 0.25 -4.57
C VAL A 145 20.34 1.26 -5.64
N ALA A 146 19.78 2.47 -5.62
CA ALA A 146 20.14 3.54 -6.54
C ALA A 146 21.60 4.00 -6.34
N VAL A 147 22.06 4.15 -5.10
CA VAL A 147 23.46 4.50 -4.83
C VAL A 147 24.42 3.43 -5.34
N VAL A 148 24.10 2.15 -5.09
CA VAL A 148 24.92 1.02 -5.54
C VAL A 148 24.95 0.90 -7.07
N SER A 149 23.82 1.14 -7.75
CA SER A 149 23.78 1.09 -9.22
C SER A 149 24.60 2.22 -9.85
N VAL A 150 24.52 3.43 -9.30
CA VAL A 150 25.34 4.57 -9.73
C VAL A 150 26.83 4.30 -9.48
N ALA A 151 27.20 3.78 -8.30
CA ALA A 151 28.59 3.43 -8.00
C ALA A 151 29.16 2.38 -8.96
N LYS A 152 28.38 1.34 -9.29
CA LYS A 152 28.75 0.33 -10.29
C LYS A 152 28.93 0.92 -11.68
N PHE A 153 28.06 1.86 -12.07
CA PHE A 153 28.16 2.54 -13.36
C PHE A 153 29.43 3.39 -13.47
N ILE A 154 29.76 4.16 -12.43
CA ILE A 154 30.99 4.97 -12.38
C ILE A 154 32.24 4.07 -12.45
N ALA A 155 32.28 2.98 -11.66
CA ALA A 155 33.41 2.06 -11.67
C ALA A 155 33.61 1.37 -13.03
N TRP A 156 32.52 1.06 -13.74
CA TRP A 156 32.60 0.54 -15.10
C TRP A 156 33.14 1.59 -16.09
N ALA A 157 32.66 2.83 -16.01
CA ALA A 157 33.09 3.91 -16.91
C ALA A 157 34.59 4.20 -16.79
N ILE A 158 35.15 4.16 -15.57
CA ILE A 158 36.59 4.36 -15.34
C ILE A 158 37.41 3.23 -15.98
N LYS A 159 36.92 1.98 -15.91
CA LYS A 159 37.63 0.81 -16.43
C LYS A 159 37.69 0.76 -17.96
N ASP A 160 36.75 1.40 -18.65
CA ASP A 160 36.71 1.44 -20.11
C ASP A 160 37.67 2.49 -20.71
N GLU A 161 38.24 3.40 -19.90
CA GLU A 161 39.24 4.38 -20.33
C GLU A 161 40.69 3.87 -20.27
N GLU A 162 40.96 2.76 -19.56
CA GLU A 162 42.26 2.08 -19.47
C GLU A 162 42.44 0.98 -20.53
#